data_AF-A0A9D5SLZ2-F1
#
_entry.id   AF-A0A9D5SLZ2-F1
#
_cell.length_a   1.000
_cell.length_b   1.000
_cell.length_c   1.000
_cell.angle_alpha   90.00
_cell.angle_beta   90.00
_cell.angle_gamma   90.00
#
_symmetry.space_group_name_H-M   'P 1'
#
loop_
_entity.id
_entity.type
_entity.pdbx_description
1 polymer ?
#
loop_
_entity_poly.entity_id
_entity_poly.type
_entity_poly.pdbx_seq_one_letter_code
_entity_poly.pdbx_strand_id
1 'polypeptide(L)' 'MQNYFPMPNEIFHLDLYEGSFSPTHANGKRVKHNVYAETREEVEVKLAELIERVREEIAGEKAKMKEDAD' A
#
# COMPACT_ATOMS: atom_id res chain seq x y z
N MET A 1 9.67 19.49 44.85
CA MET A 1 8.74 20.00 43.81
C MET A 1 9.00 19.22 42.53
N GLN A 2 8.28 18.11 42.34
CA GLN A 2 8.21 17.43 41.05
C GLN A 2 6.88 17.86 40.42
N ASN A 3 6.90 18.97 39.69
CA ASN A 3 5.75 19.36 38.89
C ASN A 3 5.81 18.56 37.59
N TYR A 4 5.23 17.35 37.63
CA TYR A 4 4.93 16.59 36.43
C TYR A 4 3.58 17.10 35.91
N PHE A 5 3.62 18.02 34.96
CA PHE A 5 2.43 18.44 34.22
C PHE A 5 2.34 17.52 33.00
N PRO A 6 1.40 16.55 32.96
CA PRO A 6 1.30 15.66 31.81
C PRO A 6 0.86 16.49 30.59
N MET A 7 1.71 16.54 29.58
CA MET A 7 1.40 17.21 28.32
C MET A 7 0.32 16.41 27.57
N PRO A 8 -0.73 17.05 27.04
CA PRO A 8 -1.99 16.41 26.67
C PRO A 8 -1.97 15.79 25.27
N ASN A 9 -0.85 15.19 24.87
CA ASN A 9 -0.72 14.55 23.56
C ASN A 9 -0.19 13.13 23.75
N GLU A 10 -0.97 12.27 24.42
CA GLU A 10 -1.06 10.84 24.09
C GLU A 10 -1.64 10.69 22.66
N ILE A 11 -0.99 11.32 21.69
CA ILE A 11 -1.11 10.89 20.32
C ILE A 11 -0.21 9.67 20.30
N PHE A 12 -0.81 8.49 20.33
CA PHE A 12 -0.16 7.26 19.92
C PHE A 12 0.51 7.52 18.57
N HIS A 13 1.78 7.92 18.58
CA HIS A 13 2.65 7.84 17.42
C HIS A 13 2.82 6.34 17.21
N LEU A 14 1.84 5.74 16.53
CA LEU A 14 2.00 4.42 15.97
C LEU A 14 3.10 4.58 14.93
N ASP A 15 4.28 4.09 15.26
CA ASP A 15 5.37 3.89 14.31
C ASP A 15 4.88 2.81 13.31
N LEU A 16 4.07 3.24 12.35
CA LEU A 16 3.53 2.38 11.31
C LEU A 16 4.67 1.98 10.37
N TYR A 17 4.78 0.69 10.10
CA TYR A 17 5.63 0.17 9.05
C TYR A 17 5.06 0.55 7.68
N GLU A 18 5.94 0.92 6.74
CA GLU A 18 5.58 1.21 5.35
C GLU A 18 6.06 0.09 4.43
N GLY A 19 5.15 -0.46 3.65
CA GLY A 19 5.43 -1.30 2.49
C GLY A 19 5.13 -0.53 1.22
N SER A 20 6.02 -0.56 0.24
CA SER A 20 5.79 0.09 -1.05
C SER A 20 5.88 -0.90 -2.20
N PHE A 21 4.91 -0.82 -3.11
CA PHE A 21 4.85 -1.64 -4.31
C PHE A 21 4.55 -0.74 -5.52
N SER A 22 5.35 -0.86 -6.58
CA SER A 22 5.22 -0.01 -7.77
C SER A 22 5.11 -0.84 -9.05
N PRO A 23 3.94 -1.47 -9.29
CA PRO A 23 3.68 -2.26 -10.49
C PRO A 23 3.61 -1.38 -11.75
N THR A 24 3.94 -1.98 -12.88
CA THR A 24 3.73 -1.39 -14.21
C THR A 24 2.38 -1.86 -14.73
N HIS A 25 1.43 -0.94 -14.89
CA HIS A 25 0.07 -1.24 -15.37
C HIS A 25 0.03 -1.59 -16.86
N ALA A 26 -1.15 -2.05 -17.33
CA ALA A 26 -1.42 -2.35 -18.73
C ALA A 26 -1.09 -1.15 -19.66
N ASN A 27 -1.34 0.06 -19.18
CA ASN A 27 -1.07 1.33 -19.86
C ASN A 27 0.43 1.71 -19.96
N GLY A 28 1.35 0.87 -19.45
CA GLY A 28 2.78 1.17 -19.40
C GLY A 28 3.19 2.19 -18.32
N LYS A 29 2.25 2.71 -17.54
CA LYS A 29 2.51 3.62 -16.42
C LYS A 29 2.80 2.85 -15.13
N ARG A 30 3.72 3.36 -14.31
CA ARG A 30 4.00 2.82 -12.96
C ARG A 30 3.12 3.54 -11.95
N VAL A 31 2.36 2.79 -11.16
CA VAL A 31 1.54 3.33 -10.07
C VAL A 31 2.18 2.90 -8.77
N LYS A 32 2.47 3.85 -7.87
CA LYS A 32 3.01 3.53 -6.54
C LYS A 32 1.85 3.30 -5.59
N HIS A 33 1.87 2.16 -4.90
CA HIS A 33 0.98 1.86 -3.80
C HIS A 33 1.80 1.78 -2.51
N ASN A 34 1.30 2.43 -1.46
CA ASN A 34 1.87 2.37 -0.12
C ASN A 34 0.89 1.62 0.79
N VAL A 35 1.43 0.78 1.66
CA VAL A 35 0.71 0.04 2.69
C VAL A 35 1.30 0.46 4.02
N TYR A 36 0.45 0.90 4.95
CA TYR A 36 0.83 1.25 6.31
C TYR A 36 0.18 0.26 7.29
N ALA A 37 0.97 -0.35 8.18
CA ALA A 37 0.45 -1.22 9.24
C ALA A 37 1.30 -1.15 10.51
N GLU A 38 0.74 -1.60 11.63
CA GLU A 38 1.37 -1.49 12.95
C GLU A 38 2.53 -2.47 13.12
N THR A 39 2.50 -3.58 12.37
CA THR A 39 3.54 -4.60 12.38
C THR A 39 4.07 -4.84 10.98
N ARG A 40 5.33 -5.30 10.91
CA ARG A 40 5.96 -5.66 9.64
C ARG A 40 5.24 -6.82 8.94
N GLU A 41 4.76 -7.80 9.69
CA GLU A 41 4.03 -8.94 9.14
C GLU A 41 2.73 -8.50 8.47
N GLU A 42 1.96 -7.61 9.10
CA GLU A 42 0.75 -7.06 8.50
C GLU A 42 1.04 -6.24 7.23
N VAL A 43 2.14 -5.50 7.21
CA VAL A 43 2.59 -4.80 5.99
C VAL A 43 2.87 -5.81 4.89
N GLU A 44 3.64 -6.86 5.17
CA GLU A 44 4.00 -7.87 4.17
C GLU A 44 2.77 -8.62 3.64
N VAL A 45 1.81 -8.98 4.51
CA VAL A 45 0.55 -9.63 4.12
C VAL A 45 -0.30 -8.71 3.24
N LYS A 46 -0.58 -7.48 3.70
CA LYS A 46 -1.36 -6.50 2.92
C LYS A 46 -0.68 -6.15 1.60
N LEU A 47 0.66 -6.11 1.58
CA LEU A 47 1.42 -5.88 0.36
C LEU A 47 1.30 -7.06 -0.61
N ALA A 48 1.37 -8.30 -0.12
CA ALA A 48 1.20 -9.50 -0.95
C ALA A 48 -0.20 -9.59 -1.56
N GLU A 49 -1.25 -9.39 -0.75
CA GLU A 49 -2.65 -9.34 -1.23
C GLU A 49 -2.84 -8.26 -2.29
N LEU A 50 -2.24 -7.08 -2.07
CA LEU A 50 -2.27 -5.98 -3.03
C LEU A 50 -1.55 -6.35 -4.34
N ILE A 51 -0.40 -7.01 -4.25
CA ILE A 51 0.37 -7.47 -5.42
C ILE A 51 -0.45 -8.44 -6.26
N GLU A 52 -1.09 -9.44 -5.65
CA GLU A 52 -1.91 -10.42 -6.36
C GLU A 52 -3.10 -9.75 -7.06
N ARG A 53 -3.85 -8.94 -6.32
CA ARG A 53 -5.01 -8.22 -6.87
C ARG A 53 -4.63 -7.30 -8.03
N VAL A 54 -3.57 -6.50 -7.87
CA VAL A 54 -3.14 -5.57 -8.92
C VAL A 54 -2.58 -6.32 -10.13
N ARG A 55 -1.91 -7.47 -9.94
CA ARG A 55 -1.47 -8.31 -11.07
C ARG A 55 -2.65 -8.87 -11.86
N GLU A 56 -3.69 -9.36 -11.19
CA GLU A 56 -4.91 -9.85 -11.83
C GLU A 56 -5.63 -8.73 -12.58
N GLU A 57 -5.73 -7.54 -11.97
CA GLU A 57 -6.29 -6.34 -12.61
C GLU A 57 -5.50 -5.98 -13.88
N ILE A 58 -4.17 -5.92 -13.80
CA ILE A 58 -3.32 -5.62 -14.96
C ILE A 58 -3.45 -6.68 -16.06
N ALA A 59 -3.57 -7.96 -15.71
CA ALA A 59 -3.77 -9.03 -16.67
C ALA A 59 -5.13 -8.89 -17.39
N GLY A 60 -6.19 -8.57 -16.64
CA GLY A 60 -7.52 -8.30 -17.19
C GLY A 60 -7.57 -7.05 -18.06
N GLU A 61 -6.94 -5.95 -17.62
CA GLU A 61 -6.85 -4.70 -18.40
C GLU A 61 -6.07 -4.90 -19.70
N LYS A 62 -4.96 -5.64 -19.67
CA LYS A 62 -4.19 -5.96 -20.89
C LYS A 62 -5.02 -6.75 -21.90
N ALA A 63 -5.88 -7.66 -21.44
CA ALA A 63 -6.77 -8.40 -22.32
C ALA A 63 -7.82 -7.47 -22.96
N LYS A 64 -8.46 -6.61 -22.17
CA LYS A 64 -9.46 -5.64 -22.66
C LYS A 64 -8.88 -4.64 -23.66
N MET A 65 -7.71 -4.05 -23.34
CA MET A 65 -7.03 -3.12 -24.26
C MET A 65 -6.70 -3.74 -25.62
N LYS A 66 -6.56 -5.07 -25.69
CA LYS A 66 -6.32 -5.78 -26.95
C LYS A 66 -7.61 -6.00 -27.75
N GLU A 67 -8.77 -6.09 -27.09
CA GLU A 67 -10.09 -6.20 -27.73
C GLU A 67 -10.61 -4.84 -28.24
N ASP A 68 -10.36 -3.75 -27.52
CA ASP A 68 -10.82 -2.40 -27.90
C ASP A 68 -10.01 -1.78 -29.06
N ALA A 69 -8.98 -2.47 -29.57
CA ALA A 69 -8.09 -2.01 -30.64
C ALA A 69 -8.41 -2.60 -32.03
N ASP A 70 -9.49 -3.37 -32.18
CA ASP A 70 -9.97 -3.99 -33.43
C ASP A 70 -11.19 -3.25 -34.01
#